data_AF-A0A7X6NJJ3-F1
#
_entry.id   AF-A0A7X6NJJ3-F1
#
_cell.length_a   1.000
_cell.length_b   1.000
_cell.length_c   1.000
_cell.angle_alpha   90.00
_cell.angle_beta   90.00
_cell.angle_gamma   90.00
#
_symmetry.space_group_name_H-M   'P 1'
#
loop_
_entity.id
_entity.type
_entity.pdbx_description
1 polymer ?
#
loop_
_entity_poly.entity_id
_entity_poly.type
_entity_poly.pdbx_seq_one_letter_code
_entity_poly.pdbx_strand_id
1 'polypeptide(L)'
;MIKGLVFMLNRIIYAFVVFTMLLTIPNLSLNFFEKKMNLTSAAVQQKDSSKYANEKHEEIYTADVYEPELIKVYNNKTNEVMIIDFEEYLKGVVASEMPAEFNIEALKAQAVSARTYLLYRLKKYPDGQPEHSEAPVCTGVHCQVWNSKDELIRSHEEGWYDESWGKIEEA
;
A
#
# COMPACT_ATOMS: atom_id res chain seq x y z
N MET A 1 44.84 3.72 -40.25
CA MET A 1 44.96 3.82 -38.78
C MET A 1 44.14 4.98 -38.18
N ILE A 2 44.18 6.18 -38.77
CA ILE A 2 43.52 7.39 -38.24
C ILE A 2 41.98 7.31 -38.21
N LYS A 3 41.32 6.75 -39.23
CA LYS A 3 39.84 6.64 -39.29
C LYS A 3 39.23 5.75 -38.19
N GLY A 4 39.93 4.67 -37.79
CA GLY A 4 39.49 3.78 -36.72
C GLY A 4 39.61 4.42 -35.33
N LEU A 5 40.63 5.26 -35.13
CA LEU A 5 40.82 6.01 -33.89
C LEU A 5 39.75 7.09 -33.71
N VAL A 6 39.39 7.80 -34.78
CA VAL A 6 38.29 8.79 -34.77
C VAL A 6 36.95 8.12 -34.51
N PHE A 7 36.71 6.92 -35.07
CA PHE A 7 35.50 6.15 -34.83
C PHE A 7 35.37 5.68 -33.36
N MET A 8 36.46 5.20 -32.77
CA MET A 8 36.52 4.82 -31.35
C MET A 8 36.32 6.03 -30.43
N LEU A 9 36.94 7.17 -30.75
CA LEU A 9 36.83 8.41 -29.98
C LEU A 9 35.40 8.94 -29.96
N ASN A 10 34.70 8.93 -31.11
CA ASN A 10 33.31 9.36 -31.18
C ASN A 10 32.40 8.48 -30.30
N ARG A 11 32.62 7.16 -30.26
CA ARG A 11 31.84 6.25 -29.41
C ARG A 11 32.06 6.49 -27.93
N ILE A 12 33.30 6.78 -27.53
CA ILE A 12 33.63 7.14 -26.15
C ILE A 12 32.95 8.46 -25.77
N ILE A 13 32.95 9.45 -26.65
CA ILE A 13 32.25 10.72 -26.43
C ILE A 13 30.74 10.50 -26.27
N TYR A 14 30.11 9.69 -27.14
CA TYR A 14 28.68 9.36 -26.99
C TYR A 14 28.38 8.61 -25.69
N ALA A 15 29.23 7.67 -25.28
CA ALA A 15 29.07 6.95 -24.02
C ALA A 15 29.16 7.90 -22.82
N PHE A 16 30.09 8.85 -22.83
CA PHE A 16 30.20 9.87 -21.78
C PHE A 16 28.97 10.79 -21.72
N VAL A 17 28.43 11.23 -22.86
CA VAL A 17 27.23 12.08 -22.91
C VAL A 17 26.00 11.35 -22.38
N VAL A 18 25.83 10.07 -22.74
CA VAL A 18 24.71 9.26 -22.22
C VAL A 18 24.86 9.02 -20.70
N PHE A 19 26.08 8.75 -20.25
CA PHE A 19 26.37 8.54 -18.83
C PHE A 19 26.11 9.79 -17.99
N THR A 20 26.50 10.98 -18.47
CA THR A 20 26.22 12.24 -17.75
C THR A 20 24.74 12.58 -17.73
N MET A 21 24.01 12.28 -18.80
CA MET A 21 22.55 12.46 -18.86
C MET A 21 21.83 11.54 -17.85
N LEU A 22 22.24 10.27 -17.74
CA LEU A 22 21.67 9.32 -16.78
C LEU A 22 21.90 9.74 -15.32
N LEU A 23 23.04 10.37 -15.00
CA LEU A 23 23.34 10.83 -13.65
C LEU A 23 22.69 12.17 -13.28
N THR A 24 22.44 13.04 -14.26
CA THR A 24 21.90 14.39 -14.00
C THR A 24 20.38 14.41 -13.92
N ILE A 25 19.67 13.55 -14.67
CA ILE A 25 18.20 13.50 -14.67
C ILE A 25 17.60 13.18 -13.29
N PRO A 26 18.07 12.16 -12.53
CA PRO A 26 17.54 11.87 -11.20
C PRO A 26 17.75 13.01 -10.22
N ASN A 27 18.94 13.63 -10.23
CA ASN A 27 19.28 14.75 -9.35
C ASN A 27 18.44 16.00 -9.65
N LEU A 28 18.18 16.31 -10.93
CA LEU A 28 17.32 17.43 -11.32
C LEU A 28 15.84 17.15 -10.97
N SER A 29 15.38 15.92 -11.13
CA SER A 29 14.04 15.49 -10.75
C SER A 29 13.80 15.59 -9.25
N LEU A 30 14.78 15.21 -8.43
CA LEU A 30 14.70 15.31 -6.97
C LEU A 30 14.62 16.77 -6.51
N ASN A 31 15.45 17.66 -7.05
CA ASN A 31 15.38 19.10 -6.74
C ASN A 31 14.04 19.74 -7.13
N PHE A 32 13.43 19.29 -8.24
CA PHE A 32 12.10 19.74 -8.64
C PHE A 32 11.01 19.21 -7.69
N PHE A 33 11.13 17.96 -7.24
CA PHE A 33 10.21 17.34 -6.31
C PHE A 33 10.28 17.98 -4.91
N GLU A 34 11.47 18.26 -4.38
CA GLU A 34 11.65 19.00 -3.13
C GLU A 34 11.00 20.38 -3.20
N LYS A 35 11.16 21.12 -4.30
CA LYS A 35 10.54 22.45 -4.45
C LYS A 35 9.00 22.37 -4.48
N LYS A 36 8.43 21.34 -5.10
CA LYS A 36 6.98 21.12 -5.16
C LYS A 36 6.41 20.68 -3.80
N MET A 37 7.12 19.83 -3.07
CA MET A 37 6.75 19.46 -1.70
C MET A 37 6.87 20.65 -0.76
N ASN A 38 7.97 21.41 -0.80
CA ASN A 38 8.15 22.62 0.03
C ASN A 38 7.10 23.71 -0.25
N LEU A 39 6.58 23.85 -1.47
CA LEU A 39 5.45 24.75 -1.74
C LEU A 39 4.13 24.25 -1.12
N THR A 40 3.97 22.93 -1.00
CA THR A 40 2.80 22.29 -0.38
C THR A 40 2.91 22.34 1.14
N SER A 41 4.13 22.19 1.68
CA SER A 41 4.46 22.33 3.10
C SER A 41 4.48 23.78 3.58
N ALA A 42 4.83 24.76 2.73
CA ALA A 42 4.77 26.18 3.08
C ALA A 42 3.32 26.72 3.14
N ALA A 43 2.36 26.02 2.51
CA ALA A 43 0.94 26.25 2.71
C ALA A 43 0.40 25.54 3.98
N VAL A 44 1.23 24.71 4.63
CA VAL A 44 0.91 23.97 5.85
C VAL A 44 2.07 24.14 6.83
N GLN A 45 2.24 25.35 7.37
CA GLN A 45 2.98 25.50 8.61
C GLN A 45 2.17 26.25 9.66
N GLN A 46 1.88 25.49 10.72
CA GLN A 46 1.90 25.90 12.11
C GLN A 46 0.78 26.82 12.60
N LYS A 47 -0.20 26.21 13.27
CA LYS A 47 -0.64 26.75 14.56
C LYS A 47 -0.02 25.90 15.66
N ASP A 48 0.85 26.55 16.41
CA ASP A 48 1.67 26.01 17.49
C ASP A 48 0.89 25.23 18.55
N SER A 49 1.51 24.11 18.94
CA SER A 49 1.29 23.36 20.17
C SER A 49 1.73 24.19 21.38
N SER A 50 0.90 25.11 21.89
CA SER A 50 1.00 25.59 23.28
C SER A 50 -0.22 26.41 23.75
N LYS A 51 -1.47 25.98 23.46
CA LYS A 51 -2.64 26.51 24.21
C LYS A 51 -3.92 25.68 24.05
N TYR A 52 -3.97 24.47 24.59
CA TYR A 52 -5.25 23.75 24.78
C TYR A 52 -5.31 23.05 26.14
N ALA A 53 -5.39 23.89 27.18
CA ALA A 53 -6.08 23.54 28.41
C ALA A 53 -7.39 24.35 28.42
N ASN A 54 -8.34 23.94 27.57
CA ASN A 54 -9.76 24.21 27.78
C ASN A 54 -10.59 23.32 26.86
N GLU A 55 -11.34 22.42 27.48
CA GLU A 55 -12.25 21.47 26.87
C GLU A 55 -13.36 22.20 26.10
N LYS A 56 -13.50 21.83 24.83
CA LYS A 56 -14.82 21.57 24.26
C LYS A 56 -14.75 20.17 23.68
N HIS A 57 -15.41 19.23 24.34
CA HIS A 57 -15.78 17.96 23.74
C HIS A 57 -16.57 18.28 22.47
N GLU A 58 -15.91 18.15 21.32
CA GLU A 58 -16.59 18.02 20.04
C GLU A 58 -17.30 16.66 20.11
N GLU A 59 -18.63 16.66 19.98
CA GLU A 59 -19.39 15.41 19.95
C GLU A 59 -18.79 14.51 18.86
N ILE A 60 -18.23 13.37 19.28
CA ILE A 60 -17.80 12.32 18.37
C ILE A 60 -19.08 11.83 17.71
N TYR A 61 -19.34 12.28 16.47
CA TYR A 61 -20.33 11.66 15.62
C TYR A 61 -19.83 10.23 15.34
N THR A 62 -20.26 9.27 16.15
CA THR A 62 -20.10 7.86 15.82
C THR A 62 -21.02 7.62 14.62
N ALA A 63 -20.49 7.79 13.41
CA ALA A 63 -21.10 7.20 12.25
C ALA A 63 -21.29 5.71 12.58
N ASP A 64 -22.51 5.21 12.44
CA ASP A 64 -22.80 3.80 12.70
C ASP A 64 -22.12 2.99 11.59
N VAL A 65 -20.88 2.56 11.84
CA VAL A 65 -20.07 1.78 10.89
C VAL A 65 -20.40 0.32 11.14
N TYR A 66 -21.25 -0.24 10.28
CA TYR A 66 -21.58 -1.65 10.31
C TYR A 66 -20.42 -2.48 9.74
N GLU A 67 -19.80 -3.29 10.58
CA GLU A 67 -18.84 -4.31 10.19
C GLU A 67 -19.56 -5.67 10.12
N PRO A 68 -19.67 -6.29 8.93
CA PRO A 68 -20.31 -7.60 8.82
C PRO A 68 -19.39 -8.68 9.41
N GLU A 69 -19.98 -9.75 9.92
CA GLU A 69 -19.22 -10.94 10.36
C GLU A 69 -18.54 -11.63 9.17
N LEU A 70 -19.25 -11.75 8.03
CA LEU A 70 -18.78 -12.44 6.83
C LEU A 70 -18.87 -11.54 5.60
N ILE A 71 -17.90 -11.67 4.71
CA ILE A 71 -17.84 -10.97 3.42
C ILE A 71 -17.71 -11.94 2.25
N LYS A 72 -18.22 -11.54 1.08
CA LYS A 72 -17.97 -12.22 -0.19
C LYS A 72 -16.70 -11.67 -0.83
N VAL A 73 -15.81 -12.55 -1.28
CA VAL A 73 -14.53 -12.18 -1.90
C VAL A 73 -14.34 -12.99 -3.17
N TYR A 74 -14.09 -12.33 -4.29
CA TYR A 74 -13.75 -13.01 -5.54
C TYR A 74 -12.29 -13.44 -5.55
N ASN A 75 -12.04 -14.74 -5.64
CA ASN A 75 -10.70 -15.30 -5.72
C ASN A 75 -10.19 -15.24 -7.18
N ASN A 76 -9.21 -14.39 -7.44
CA ASN A 76 -8.65 -14.23 -8.78
C ASN A 76 -7.88 -15.46 -9.28
N LYS A 77 -7.45 -16.37 -8.39
CA LYS A 77 -6.70 -17.59 -8.74
C LYS A 77 -7.63 -18.72 -9.17
N THR A 78 -8.77 -18.87 -8.48
CA THR A 78 -9.74 -19.95 -8.74
C THR A 78 -10.95 -19.51 -9.58
N ASN A 79 -11.17 -18.19 -9.72
CA ASN A 79 -12.36 -17.59 -10.32
C ASN A 79 -13.67 -17.94 -9.59
N GLU A 80 -13.59 -18.12 -8.28
CA GLU A 80 -14.73 -18.46 -7.42
C GLU A 80 -14.96 -17.39 -6.36
N VAL A 81 -16.20 -17.26 -5.89
CA VAL A 81 -16.53 -16.41 -4.75
C VAL A 81 -16.39 -17.21 -3.46
N MET A 82 -15.57 -16.69 -2.55
CA MET A 82 -15.37 -17.22 -1.21
C MET A 82 -16.16 -16.39 -0.19
N ILE A 83 -16.59 -17.03 0.90
CA ILE A 83 -17.14 -16.35 2.07
C ILE A 83 -16.07 -16.42 3.16
N ILE A 84 -15.63 -15.25 3.64
CA ILE A 84 -14.52 -15.11 4.57
C ILE A 84 -14.96 -14.26 5.74
N ASP A 85 -14.48 -14.59 6.93
CA ASP A 85 -14.60 -13.71 8.10
C ASP A 85 -13.94 -12.35 7.83
N PHE A 86 -14.59 -11.28 8.29
CA PHE A 86 -14.15 -9.91 8.03
C PHE A 86 -12.74 -9.64 8.56
N GLU A 87 -12.42 -10.08 9.78
CA GLU A 87 -11.10 -9.88 10.37
C GLU A 87 -10.05 -10.83 9.76
N GLU A 88 -10.41 -12.07 9.43
CA GLU A 88 -9.50 -12.97 8.72
C GLU A 88 -9.13 -12.44 7.32
N TYR A 89 -10.07 -11.79 6.62
CA TYR A 89 -9.75 -11.09 5.38
C TYR A 89 -8.72 -9.98 5.62
N LEU A 90 -8.92 -9.14 6.64
CA LEU A 90 -8.01 -8.03 6.95
C LEU A 90 -6.61 -8.52 7.30
N LYS A 91 -6.49 -9.57 8.12
CA LYS A 91 -5.18 -10.19 8.43
C LYS A 91 -4.47 -10.70 7.18
N GLY A 92 -5.21 -11.37 6.29
CA GLY A 92 -4.66 -11.82 5.01
C GLY A 92 -4.21 -10.67 4.11
N VAL A 93 -4.91 -9.53 4.10
CA VAL A 93 -4.48 -8.33 3.37
C VAL A 93 -3.22 -7.73 3.98
N VAL A 94 -3.19 -7.51 5.30
CA VAL A 94 -2.04 -6.88 5.97
C VAL A 94 -0.78 -7.71 5.77
N ALA A 95 -0.85 -9.03 5.95
CA ALA A 95 0.27 -9.94 5.71
C ALA A 95 0.70 -10.06 4.24
N SER A 96 -0.21 -9.77 3.29
CA SER A 96 0.08 -9.86 1.86
C SER A 96 0.65 -8.56 1.28
N GLU A 97 0.25 -7.41 1.82
CA GLU A 97 0.66 -6.09 1.34
C GLU A 97 1.89 -5.55 2.08
N MET A 98 2.15 -6.04 3.31
CA MET A 98 3.24 -5.52 4.12
C MET A 98 4.07 -6.62 4.79
N PRO A 99 5.42 -6.54 4.72
CA PRO A 99 6.29 -7.47 5.43
C PRO A 99 6.08 -7.38 6.95
N ALA A 100 6.00 -8.54 7.62
CA ALA A 100 5.75 -8.60 9.05
C ALA A 100 6.90 -8.01 9.90
N GLU A 101 8.09 -7.88 9.31
CA GLU A 101 9.27 -7.24 9.92
C GLU A 101 9.08 -5.74 10.11
N PHE A 102 8.13 -5.12 9.40
CA PHE A 102 7.85 -3.69 9.52
C PHE A 102 7.44 -3.32 10.94
N ASN A 103 7.61 -2.04 11.29
CA ASN A 103 7.21 -1.56 12.61
C ASN A 103 5.70 -1.83 12.86
N ILE A 104 5.33 -2.20 14.09
CA ILE A 104 3.94 -2.49 14.45
C ILE A 104 2.99 -1.31 14.13
N GLU A 105 3.45 -0.08 14.26
CA GLU A 105 2.63 1.10 13.92
C GLU A 105 2.42 1.25 12.41
N ALA A 106 3.35 0.74 11.59
CA ALA A 106 3.11 0.63 10.16
C ALA A 106 2.01 -0.40 9.91
N LEU A 107 2.10 -1.59 10.52
CA LEU A 107 1.09 -2.67 10.38
C LEU A 107 -0.31 -2.19 10.76
N LYS A 108 -0.43 -1.48 11.89
CA LYS A 108 -1.69 -0.84 12.31
C LYS A 108 -2.21 0.17 11.29
N ALA A 109 -1.33 1.01 10.73
CA ALA A 109 -1.71 1.97 9.70
C ALA A 109 -2.23 1.27 8.44
N GLN A 110 -1.63 0.14 8.05
CA GLN A 110 -2.12 -0.68 6.95
C GLN A 110 -3.44 -1.36 7.29
N ALA A 111 -3.62 -1.87 8.51
CA ALA A 111 -4.87 -2.48 8.97
C ALA A 111 -6.04 -1.47 8.90
N VAL A 112 -5.84 -0.24 9.38
CA VAL A 112 -6.83 0.86 9.26
C VAL A 112 -7.11 1.20 7.80
N SER A 113 -6.08 1.29 6.96
CA SER A 113 -6.24 1.57 5.53
C SER A 113 -7.03 0.46 4.82
N ALA A 114 -6.73 -0.80 5.14
CA ALA A 114 -7.40 -1.94 4.55
C ALA A 114 -8.86 -2.06 4.99
N ARG A 115 -9.13 -1.87 6.28
CA ARG A 115 -10.49 -1.83 6.84
C ARG A 115 -11.32 -0.71 6.21
N THR A 116 -10.74 0.49 6.09
CA THR A 116 -11.40 1.64 5.45
C THR A 116 -11.77 1.34 4.00
N TYR A 117 -10.84 0.74 3.25
CA TYR A 117 -11.09 0.35 1.86
C TYR A 117 -12.20 -0.70 1.76
N LEU A 118 -12.11 -1.77 2.56
CA LEU A 118 -13.11 -2.84 2.56
C LEU A 118 -14.51 -2.31 2.85
N LEU A 119 -14.69 -1.53 3.91
CA LEU A 119 -15.99 -0.97 4.29
C LEU A 119 -16.55 -0.04 3.21
N TYR A 120 -15.70 0.79 2.59
CA TYR A 120 -16.11 1.60 1.43
C TYR A 120 -16.62 0.73 0.28
N ARG A 121 -15.92 -0.37 -0.03
CA ARG A 121 -16.28 -1.29 -1.11
C ARG A 121 -17.58 -2.03 -0.82
N LEU A 122 -17.75 -2.54 0.40
CA LEU A 122 -18.99 -3.18 0.87
C LEU A 122 -20.19 -2.22 0.75
N LYS A 123 -20.00 -0.95 1.12
CA LYS A 123 -21.06 0.06 1.02
C LYS A 123 -21.39 0.43 -0.42
N LYS A 124 -20.38 0.55 -1.29
CA LYS A 124 -20.56 0.99 -2.68
C LYS A 124 -21.06 -0.13 -3.60
N TYR A 125 -20.68 -1.37 -3.34
CA TYR A 125 -20.90 -2.52 -4.20
C TYR A 125 -21.44 -3.72 -3.39
N PRO A 126 -22.61 -3.59 -2.72
CA PRO A 126 -23.10 -4.61 -1.80
C PRO A 126 -23.31 -5.98 -2.45
N ASP A 127 -23.73 -6.01 -3.72
CA ASP A 127 -23.96 -7.25 -4.47
C ASP A 127 -22.76 -7.67 -5.33
N GLY A 128 -21.81 -6.75 -5.56
CA GLY A 128 -20.66 -6.93 -6.43
C GLY A 128 -20.44 -5.75 -7.37
N GLN A 129 -19.36 -5.79 -8.15
CA GLN A 129 -18.97 -4.72 -9.08
C GLN A 129 -18.67 -5.26 -10.49
N PRO A 130 -18.55 -4.41 -11.53
CA PRO A 130 -18.49 -4.87 -12.92
C PRO A 130 -17.44 -5.94 -13.24
N GLU A 131 -16.26 -5.86 -12.61
CA GLU A 131 -15.16 -6.81 -12.83
C GLU A 131 -15.37 -8.16 -12.12
N HIS A 132 -16.21 -8.19 -11.08
CA HIS A 132 -16.55 -9.38 -10.32
C HIS A 132 -17.94 -9.18 -9.67
N SER A 133 -18.97 -9.51 -10.44
CA SER A 133 -20.37 -9.13 -10.16
C SER A 133 -21.00 -9.80 -8.95
N GLU A 134 -20.34 -10.79 -8.37
CA GLU A 134 -20.84 -11.59 -7.26
C GLU A 134 -20.12 -11.31 -5.92
N ALA A 135 -19.15 -10.38 -5.92
CA ALA A 135 -18.40 -10.01 -4.73
C ALA A 135 -18.00 -8.52 -4.71
N PRO A 136 -18.03 -7.84 -3.55
CA PRO A 136 -17.62 -6.45 -3.39
C PRO A 136 -16.12 -6.20 -3.62
N VAL A 137 -15.27 -7.19 -3.33
CA VAL A 137 -13.80 -7.14 -3.39
C VAL A 137 -13.21 -8.41 -4.01
N CYS A 138 -11.94 -8.35 -4.42
CA CYS A 138 -11.20 -9.49 -4.98
C CYS A 138 -9.78 -9.61 -4.40
N THR A 139 -9.14 -10.76 -4.56
CA THR A 139 -7.83 -11.09 -3.95
C THR A 139 -6.60 -10.58 -4.73
N GLY A 140 -6.81 -9.78 -5.77
CA GLY A 140 -5.77 -9.31 -6.68
C GLY A 140 -5.52 -7.80 -6.60
N VAL A 141 -4.56 -7.33 -7.40
CA VAL A 141 -4.12 -5.92 -7.43
C VAL A 141 -5.21 -4.90 -7.80
N HIS A 142 -6.34 -5.35 -8.34
CA HIS A 142 -7.48 -4.50 -8.62
C HIS A 142 -8.11 -3.93 -7.33
N CYS A 143 -8.17 -4.77 -6.28
CA CYS A 143 -8.73 -4.38 -4.99
C CYS A 143 -7.60 -4.24 -3.97
N GLN A 144 -7.24 -5.36 -3.36
CA GLN A 144 -6.16 -5.49 -2.40
C GLN A 144 -5.56 -6.88 -2.58
N VAL A 145 -4.24 -6.99 -2.46
CA VAL A 145 -3.60 -8.29 -2.47
C VAL A 145 -4.03 -9.04 -1.22
N TRP A 146 -4.54 -10.25 -1.42
CA TRP A 146 -4.94 -11.13 -0.33
C TRP A 146 -4.45 -12.54 -0.62
N ASN A 147 -3.92 -13.18 0.42
CA ASN A 147 -3.61 -14.61 0.43
C ASN A 147 -4.20 -15.21 1.70
N SER A 148 -4.68 -16.44 1.57
CA SER A 148 -5.10 -17.22 2.73
C SER A 148 -3.92 -17.49 3.66
N LYS A 149 -4.22 -17.73 4.94
CA LYS A 149 -3.24 -18.13 5.94
C LYS A 149 -2.34 -19.28 5.45
N ASP A 150 -2.93 -20.32 4.86
CA ASP A 150 -2.18 -21.48 4.34
C ASP A 150 -1.31 -21.13 3.12
N GLU A 151 -1.73 -20.18 2.28
CA GLU A 151 -0.89 -19.68 1.19
C GLU A 151 0.29 -18.88 1.72
N LEU A 152 0.07 -18.01 2.72
CA LEU A 152 1.13 -17.23 3.37
C LEU A 152 2.16 -18.15 4.03
N ILE A 153 1.72 -19.18 4.76
CA ILE A 153 2.63 -20.16 5.37
C ILE A 153 3.46 -20.88 4.30
N ARG A 154 2.85 -21.24 3.16
CA ARG A 154 3.57 -21.93 2.07
C ARG A 154 4.49 -21.02 1.26
N SER A 155 4.23 -19.71 1.24
CA SER A 155 5.04 -18.75 0.46
C SER A 155 6.23 -18.19 1.24
N HIS A 156 6.32 -18.45 2.53
CA HIS A 156 7.39 -17.98 3.40
C HIS A 156 8.27 -19.13 3.90
N GLU A 157 9.39 -18.78 4.52
CA GLU A 157 10.32 -19.74 5.12
C GLU A 157 9.70 -20.45 6.34
N GLU A 158 10.22 -21.63 6.66
CA GLU A 158 9.81 -22.39 7.84
C GLU A 158 10.02 -21.56 9.11
N GLY A 159 9.01 -21.50 9.98
CA GLY A 159 9.03 -20.66 11.19
C GLY A 159 8.43 -19.26 11.02
N TRP A 160 8.18 -18.79 9.79
CA TRP A 160 7.56 -17.47 9.56
C TRP A 160 6.24 -17.30 10.31
N TYR A 161 5.41 -18.36 10.32
CA TYR A 161 4.14 -18.35 11.03
C TYR A 161 4.30 -18.04 12.52
N ASP A 162 5.20 -18.75 13.18
CA ASP A 162 5.41 -18.66 14.63
C ASP A 162 6.02 -17.31 15.02
N GLU A 163 6.86 -16.74 14.15
CA GLU A 163 7.54 -15.46 14.40
C GLU A 163 6.68 -14.23 14.05
N SER A 164 5.89 -14.32 12.97
CA SER A 164 5.28 -13.15 12.33
C SER A 164 3.78 -13.04 12.54
N TRP A 165 3.06 -14.17 12.61
CA TRP A 165 1.59 -14.15 12.56
C TRP A 165 0.97 -13.43 13.76
N GLY A 166 1.52 -13.64 14.96
CA GLY A 166 1.04 -12.97 16.17
C GLY A 166 1.11 -11.44 16.09
N LYS A 167 2.10 -10.90 15.38
CA LYS A 167 2.26 -9.45 15.17
C LYS A 167 1.27 -8.90 14.15
N ILE A 168 0.90 -9.69 13.14
CA ILE A 168 -0.18 -9.34 12.20
C ILE A 168 -1.54 -9.37 12.91
N GLU A 169 -1.75 -10.32 13.83
CA GLU A 169 -2.96 -10.41 14.64
C GLU A 169 -3.10 -9.28 15.66
N GLU A 170 -1.98 -8.76 16.17
CA GLU A 170 -1.97 -7.62 17.10
C GLU A 170 -2.25 -6.28 16.41
N ALA A 171 -1.92 -6.15 15.13
CA ALA A 171 -1.97 -4.91 14.35
C ALA A 171 -3.39 -4.53 13.88
#